data_AF-A0A0T7GQL0-F1
#
_entry.id   AF-A0A0T7GQL0-F1
#
_cell.length_a   1.000
_cell.length_b   1.000
_cell.length_c   1.000
_cell.angle_alpha   90.00
_cell.angle_beta   90.00
_cell.angle_gamma   90.00
#
_symmetry.space_group_name_H-M   'P 1'
#
loop_
_entity.id
_entity.type
_entity.pdbx_description
1 polymer ?
#
loop_
_entity_poly.entity_id
_entity_poly.type
_entity_poly.pdbx_seq_one_letter_code
_entity_poly.pdbx_strand_id
1 'polypeptide(L)' 'MLTEEFIAIEGRLGANNYKPLDVVLARGAGVYVWDTDGNRYLDCLSAYSAVNRGHCHPKILAAMVEQAGKLTLTS' A
#
# COMPACT_ATOMS: atom_id res chain seq x y z
N MET A 1 -12.23 12.53 7.26
CA MET A 1 -13.26 11.74 7.99
C MET A 1 -13.25 10.26 7.61
N LEU A 2 -12.46 9.82 6.62
CA LEU A 2 -12.30 8.39 6.28
C LEU A 2 -11.19 7.71 7.11
N THR A 3 -10.14 8.46 7.44
CA THR A 3 -8.98 7.96 8.20
C THR A 3 -9.39 7.36 9.56
N GLU A 4 -10.17 8.09 10.36
CA GLU A 4 -10.62 7.62 11.69
C GLU A 4 -11.53 6.38 11.60
N GLU A 5 -12.39 6.33 10.58
CA GLU A 5 -13.28 5.18 10.35
C GLU A 5 -12.48 3.90 10.05
N PHE A 6 -11.47 3.98 9.19
CA PHE A 6 -10.61 2.82 8.88
C PHE A 6 -9.78 2.36 10.09
N ILE A 7 -9.26 3.29 10.89
CA ILE A 7 -8.55 2.96 12.13
C ILE A 7 -9.50 2.25 13.13
N ALA A 8 -10.73 2.73 13.26
CA ALA A 8 -11.73 2.09 14.12
C ALA A 8 -12.13 0.69 13.62
N ILE A 9 -12.23 0.49 12.30
CA ILE A 9 -12.49 -0.83 11.71
C ILE A 9 -11.34 -1.79 12.00
N GLU A 10 -10.09 -1.37 11.80
CA GLU A 10 -8.89 -2.18 12.10
C GLU A 10 -8.83 -2.53 13.58
N GLY A 11 -9.05 -1.58 14.49
CA GLY A 11 -9.03 -1.83 15.93
C GLY A 11 -10.14 -2.79 16.41
N ARG A 12 -11.24 -2.90 15.66
CA ARG A 12 -12.36 -3.81 15.98
C ARG A 12 -12.20 -5.20 15.40
N LEU A 13 -11.61 -5.32 14.21
CA LEU A 13 -11.56 -6.56 13.43
C LEU A 13 -10.17 -7.19 13.33
N GLY A 14 -9.12 -6.41 13.52
CA GLY A 14 -7.72 -6.82 13.43
C GLY A 14 -7.12 -7.24 14.78
N ALA A 15 -5.99 -7.94 14.71
CA ALA A 15 -5.18 -8.22 15.89
C ALA A 15 -4.30 -7.00 16.23
N ASN A 16 -4.16 -6.69 17.52
CA ASN A 16 -3.38 -5.54 17.99
C ASN A 16 -1.88 -5.87 18.17
N ASN A 17 -1.20 -6.20 17.07
CA ASN A 17 0.24 -6.52 17.07
C ASN A 17 1.14 -5.42 16.47
N TYR A 18 0.55 -4.36 15.92
CA TYR A 18 1.26 -3.19 15.40
C TYR A 18 0.79 -1.90 16.09
N LYS A 19 1.64 -0.88 16.03
CA LYS A 19 1.32 0.50 16.40
C LYS A 19 1.67 1.43 15.22
N PRO A 20 0.83 1.49 14.17
CA PRO A 20 1.08 2.32 13.00
C PRO A 20 1.01 3.81 13.35
N LEU A 21 1.48 4.66 12.42
CA LEU A 21 1.16 6.08 12.44
C LEU A 21 -0.32 6.27 12.10
N ASP A 22 -0.93 7.34 12.61
CA ASP A 22 -2.34 7.68 12.35
C ASP A 22 -2.54 8.24 10.93
N VAL A 23 -2.20 7.44 9.92
CA VAL A 23 -2.33 7.75 8.49
C VAL A 23 -2.82 6.51 7.76
N VAL A 24 -3.85 6.68 6.93
CA VAL A 24 -4.42 5.58 6.13
C VAL A 24 -4.16 5.88 4.67
N LEU A 25 -3.23 5.14 4.06
CA LEU A 25 -2.82 5.35 2.67
C LEU A 25 -3.79 4.68 1.68
N ALA A 26 -4.20 5.42 0.65
CA ALA A 26 -5.14 4.97 -0.38
C ALA A 26 -4.52 4.83 -1.78
N ARG A 27 -3.37 5.48 -2.04
CA ARG A 27 -2.68 5.43 -3.34
C ARG A 27 -1.18 5.58 -3.16
N GLY A 28 -0.40 4.92 -4.03
CA GLY A 28 1.05 5.12 -4.16
C GLY A 28 1.47 5.26 -5.63
N ALA A 29 2.48 6.09 -5.90
CA ALA A 29 3.10 6.24 -7.22
C ALA A 29 4.52 6.81 -7.10
N GLY A 30 5.52 6.04 -7.54
CA GLY A 30 6.93 6.46 -7.40
C GLY A 30 7.31 6.65 -5.94
N VAL A 31 7.81 7.82 -5.58
CA VAL A 31 8.22 8.16 -4.20
C VAL A 31 7.07 8.71 -3.34
N TYR A 32 5.88 8.91 -3.92
CA TYR A 32 4.77 9.56 -3.23
C TYR A 32 3.65 8.57 -2.86
N VAL A 33 3.00 8.86 -1.75
CA VAL A 33 1.77 8.21 -1.30
C VAL A 33 0.71 9.27 -0.97
N TRP A 34 -0.56 8.88 -1.06
CA TRP A 34 -1.71 9.72 -0.72
C TRP A 34 -2.58 9.02 0.31
N ASP A 35 -3.02 9.75 1.32
CA ASP A 35 -3.99 9.25 2.29
C ASP A 35 -5.44 9.30 1.75
N THR A 36 -6.38 8.79 2.55
CA THR A 36 -7.82 8.78 2.21
C THR A 36 -8.46 10.17 2.17
N ASP A 37 -7.85 11.18 2.80
CA ASP A 37 -8.31 12.57 2.78
C ASP A 37 -7.65 13.38 1.64
N GLY A 38 -6.76 12.77 0.85
CA GLY A 38 -6.12 13.33 -0.35
C GLY A 38 -4.77 14.00 -0.11
N ASN A 39 -4.24 14.01 1.12
CA ASN A 39 -2.94 14.57 1.43
C ASN A 39 -1.82 13.74 0.79
N ARG A 40 -0.79 14.41 0.26
CA ARG A 40 0.35 13.77 -0.41
C ARG A 40 1.60 13.81 0.45
N TYR A 41 2.28 12.67 0.59
CA TYR A 41 3.48 12.51 1.39
C TYR A 41 4.62 11.92 0.57
N LEU A 42 5.86 12.33 0.87
CA LEU A 42 7.06 11.63 0.44
C LEU A 42 7.26 10.40 1.34
N ASP A 43 7.33 9.20 0.76
CA ASP A 43 7.58 7.97 1.51
C ASP A 43 9.08 7.79 1.78
N CYS A 44 9.49 8.09 3.02
CA CYS A 44 10.86 7.93 3.49
C CYS A 44 11.14 6.58 4.17
N LEU A 45 10.17 5.66 4.20
CA LEU A 45 10.34 4.30 4.74
C LEU A 45 10.55 3.27 3.63
N SER A 46 9.88 3.45 2.50
CA SER A 46 9.92 2.54 1.35
C SER A 46 9.60 1.08 1.72
N ALA A 47 8.69 0.88 2.67
CA ALA A 47 8.32 -0.42 3.23
C ALA A 47 9.55 -1.29 3.57
N TYR A 48 10.49 -0.75 4.34
CA TYR A 48 11.77 -1.38 4.65
C TYR A 48 12.55 -1.77 3.39
N SER A 49 12.67 -0.83 2.45
CA SER A 49 13.32 -0.99 1.14
C SER A 49 12.64 -1.95 0.15
N ALA A 50 11.47 -2.50 0.47
CA ALA A 50 10.74 -3.38 -0.46
C ALA A 50 10.28 -2.64 -1.73
N VAL A 51 9.93 -1.36 -1.62
CA VAL A 51 9.48 -0.54 -2.76
C VAL A 51 10.57 0.39 -3.32
N ASN A 52 11.83 -0.07 -3.33
CA ASN A 52 12.97 0.69 -3.89
C ASN A 52 12.78 1.15 -5.35
N ARG A 53 11.93 0.49 -6.13
CA ARG A 53 11.57 0.89 -7.50
C ARG A 53 10.47 1.94 -7.57
N GLY A 54 9.96 2.38 -6.42
CA GLY A 54 8.79 3.22 -6.29
C GLY A 54 7.49 2.43 -6.28
N HIS A 55 6.49 2.97 -5.59
CA HIS A 55 5.13 2.44 -5.53
C HIS A 55 4.55 2.29 -6.94
N CYS A 56 3.85 1.16 -7.16
CA CYS A 56 3.11 0.86 -8.38
C CYS A 56 3.91 1.04 -9.69
N HIS A 57 5.19 0.62 -9.69
CA HIS A 57 6.06 0.78 -10.85
C HIS A 57 5.48 0.07 -12.10
N PRO A 58 5.28 0.77 -13.24
CA PRO A 58 4.46 0.28 -14.35
C PRO A 58 5.01 -1.00 -15.00
N LYS A 59 6.34 -1.15 -15.08
CA LYS A 59 6.94 -2.38 -15.63
C LYS A 59 6.73 -3.61 -14.76
N ILE A 60 6.70 -3.44 -13.43
CA ILE A 60 6.50 -4.55 -12.49
C ILE A 60 5.03 -4.96 -12.51
N LEU A 61 4.13 -3.97 -12.44
CA LEU A 61 2.70 -4.19 -12.56
C LEU A 61 2.33 -4.91 -13.87
N ALA A 62 2.87 -4.44 -15.01
CA ALA A 62 2.63 -5.07 -16.31
C ALA A 62 3.09 -6.54 -16.34
N ALA A 63 4.31 -6.83 -15.86
CA ALA A 63 4.83 -8.20 -15.80
C ALA A 63 3.98 -9.11 -14.90
N MET A 64 3.53 -8.60 -13.75
CA MET A 64 2.65 -9.34 -12.84
C MET A 64 1.30 -9.65 -13.50
N VAL A 65 0.65 -8.66 -14.11
CA VAL A 65 -0.66 -8.83 -14.78
C VAL A 65 -0.55 -9.80 -15.95
N GLU A 66 0.51 -9.69 -16.77
CA GLU A 66 0.75 -10.58 -17.89
C GLU A 66 0.87 -12.05 -17.44
N GLN A 67 1.69 -12.31 -16.41
CA GLN A 67 1.88 -13.67 -15.93
C GLN A 67 0.65 -14.21 -15.19
N ALA A 68 -0.01 -13.39 -14.38
CA ALA A 68 -1.23 -13.77 -13.67
C ALA A 68 -2.39 -14.11 -14.62
N GLY A 69 -2.44 -13.48 -15.81
CA GLY A 69 -3.38 -13.83 -16.88
C GLY A 69 -3.05 -15.14 -17.61
N LYS A 70 -1.86 -15.72 -17.41
CA LYS A 70 -1.41 -16.96 -18.06
C LYS A 70 -1.50 -18.16 -17.10
N LEU A 71 -0.79 -18.09 -15.99
CA LEU A 71 -0.72 -19.16 -14.98
C LEU A 71 -0.11 -18.61 -13.69
N THR A 72 -0.83 -18.76 -12.58
CA THR A 72 -0.42 -18.27 -11.25
C THR A 72 0.24 -19.34 -10.39
N LEU A 73 -0.19 -20.59 -10.52
CA LEU A 73 0.28 -21.71 -9.71
C LEU A 73 0.30 -22.99 -10.53
N THR A 74 1.35 -23.78 -10.35
CA THR A 74 1.43 -25.19 -10.76
C THR A 74 1.79 -26.04 -9.54
N SER A 75 1.34 -27.29 -9.52
CA SER A 75 1.61 -28.26 -8.44
C SER A 75 3.07 -28.71 -8.38
#